data_AF-A0AAW2IZJ7-F1
#
_entry.id   AF-A0AAW2IZJ7-F1
#
_cell.length_a   1.000
_cell.length_b   1.000
_cell.length_c   1.000
_cell.angle_alpha   90.00
_cell.angle_beta   90.00
_cell.angle_gamma   90.00
#
_symmetry.space_group_name_H-M   'P 1'
#
loop_
_entity.id
_entity.type
_entity.pdbx_description
1 polymer ?
#
loop_
_entity_poly.entity_id
_entity_poly.type
_entity_poly.pdbx_seq_one_letter_code
_entity_poly.pdbx_strand_id
1 'polypeptide(L)'
;MAEPISVAIPIAPKVDLTGLPDKFSGQFFKRWQQRMKIWLTMKGLLTVIQVTRPEPTDTDPKTAEIAQWTERDQIGRGAILSALSNTLFDMVEDRSVAEQTHEIINLEHALADAEMKLPEKFLVMSIVDKFPKSWEILA
;
A
#
# COMPACT_ATOMS: atom_id res chain seq x y z
N MET A 1 -5.92 36.11 27.79
CA MET A 1 -5.93 35.76 26.36
C MET A 1 -4.71 34.90 26.11
N ALA A 2 -4.87 33.60 25.88
CA ALA A 2 -3.76 32.70 25.57
C ALA A 2 -3.72 32.54 24.05
N GLU A 3 -2.59 32.86 23.43
CA GLU A 3 -2.36 32.61 22.01
C GLU A 3 -2.31 31.10 21.75
N PRO A 4 -2.88 30.59 20.64
CA PRO A 4 -2.77 29.18 20.31
C PRO A 4 -1.32 28.88 19.89
N ILE A 5 -0.67 27.98 20.63
CA ILE A 5 0.65 27.45 20.30
C ILE A 5 0.54 26.75 18.94
N SER A 6 1.11 27.35 17.89
CA SER A 6 1.29 26.70 16.60
C SER A 6 2.40 25.66 16.76
N VAL A 7 2.01 24.44 17.11
CA VAL A 7 2.92 23.29 17.12
C VAL A 7 3.27 23.01 15.66
N ALA A 8 4.44 23.47 15.24
CA ALA A 8 5.02 23.09 13.95
C ALA A 8 5.25 21.57 13.97
N ILE A 9 4.36 20.84 13.30
CA ILE A 9 4.52 19.40 13.07
C ILE A 9 5.83 19.24 12.30
N PRO A 10 6.80 18.44 12.79
CA PRO A 10 8.02 18.18 12.06
C PRO A 10 7.65 17.63 10.68
N ILE A 11 7.97 18.38 9.62
CA ILE A 11 7.79 17.91 8.24
C ILE A 11 8.78 16.76 8.08
N ALA A 12 8.27 15.53 8.16
CA ALA A 12 9.06 14.35 7.94
C ALA A 12 9.74 14.43 6.57
N PRO A 13 10.98 13.94 6.44
CA PRO A 13 11.67 13.94 5.16
C PRO A 13 10.82 13.13 4.16
N LYS A 14 10.28 13.80 3.13
CA LYS A 14 9.56 13.16 2.04
C LYS A 14 10.42 12.03 1.49
N VAL A 15 9.96 10.79 1.60
CA VAL A 15 10.67 9.65 1.03
C VAL A 15 10.77 9.87 -0.47
N ASP A 16 11.99 9.96 -0.98
CA ASP A 16 12.26 10.14 -2.40
C ASP A 16 11.81 8.88 -3.17
N LEU A 17 10.87 9.05 -4.09
CA LEU A 17 10.32 7.96 -4.90
C LEU A 17 11.16 7.64 -6.15
N THR A 18 12.31 8.29 -6.34
CA THR A 18 13.20 8.03 -7.48
C THR A 18 13.59 6.56 -7.56
N GLY A 19 13.53 6.00 -8.78
CA GLY A 19 13.86 4.61 -9.07
C GLY A 19 12.72 3.62 -8.81
N LEU A 20 11.49 4.10 -8.54
CA LEU A 20 10.31 3.24 -8.42
C LEU A 20 10.17 2.35 -9.66
N PRO A 21 9.95 1.03 -9.50
CA PRO A 21 9.76 0.13 -10.64
C PRO A 21 8.54 0.50 -11.48
N ASP A 22 8.61 0.16 -12.78
CA ASP A 22 7.46 0.27 -13.69
C ASP A 22 6.24 -0.51 -13.16
N LYS A 23 5.05 -0.09 -13.59
CA LYS A 23 3.80 -0.73 -13.20
C LYS A 23 3.78 -2.21 -13.60
N PHE A 24 3.40 -3.07 -12.68
CA PHE A 24 3.11 -4.47 -12.94
C PHE A 24 1.84 -4.59 -13.76
N SER A 25 1.94 -5.19 -14.94
CA SER A 25 0.82 -5.37 -15.87
C SER A 25 0.30 -6.81 -15.93
N GLY A 26 0.63 -7.65 -14.94
CA GLY A 26 0.22 -9.06 -14.88
C GLY A 26 1.26 -10.05 -15.45
N GLN A 27 2.35 -9.57 -16.06
CA GLN A 27 3.39 -10.43 -16.63
C GLN A 27 4.72 -10.32 -15.88
N PHE A 28 5.48 -11.41 -15.87
CA PHE A 28 6.82 -11.50 -15.27
C PHE A 28 6.84 -11.11 -13.77
N PHE A 29 5.84 -11.55 -12.99
CA PHE A 29 5.69 -11.20 -11.58
C PHE A 29 6.99 -11.33 -10.78
N LYS A 30 7.73 -12.44 -10.91
CA LYS A 30 9.01 -12.65 -10.19
C LYS A 30 10.05 -11.56 -10.48
N ARG A 31 10.16 -11.09 -11.73
CA ARG A 31 11.09 -10.03 -12.10
C ARG A 31 10.64 -8.69 -11.52
N TRP A 32 9.35 -8.38 -11.62
CA TRP A 32 8.79 -7.16 -11.04
C TRP A 32 8.94 -7.16 -9.51
N GLN A 33 8.58 -8.26 -8.85
CA GLN A 33 8.72 -8.50 -7.42
C GLN A 33 10.15 -8.26 -6.94
N GLN A 34 11.15 -8.81 -7.64
CA GLN A 34 12.56 -8.60 -7.29
C GLN A 34 12.96 -7.12 -7.38
N ARG A 35 12.56 -6.43 -8.46
CA ARG A 35 12.81 -4.99 -8.62
C ARG A 35 12.15 -4.18 -7.50
N MET A 36 10.91 -4.51 -7.15
CA MET A 36 10.18 -3.88 -6.05
C MET A 36 10.85 -4.12 -4.70
N LYS A 37 11.24 -5.36 -4.40
CA LYS A 37 11.93 -5.71 -3.14
C LYS A 37 13.25 -4.94 -3.01
N ILE A 38 14.06 -4.89 -4.06
CA ILE A 38 15.32 -4.12 -4.08
C ILE A 38 15.05 -2.64 -3.81
N TRP A 39 14.06 -2.05 -4.48
CA TRP A 39 13.71 -0.65 -4.30
C TRP A 39 13.24 -0.34 -2.87
N LEU A 40 12.34 -1.16 -2.30
CA LEU A 40 11.87 -1.03 -0.92
C LEU A 40 13.00 -1.18 0.10
N THR A 41 13.95 -2.09 -0.14
CA THR A 41 15.15 -2.23 0.70
C THR A 41 16.02 -0.98 0.63
N MET A 42 16.29 -0.46 -0.57
CA MET A 42 17.10 0.75 -0.76
C MET A 42 16.48 1.98 -0.07
N LYS A 43 15.16 2.09 -0.04
CA LYS A 43 14.44 3.18 0.65
C LYS A 43 14.24 2.93 2.14
N GLY A 44 14.65 1.78 2.67
CA GLY A 44 14.44 1.39 4.06
C GLY A 44 12.95 1.30 4.42
N LEU A 45 12.12 0.86 3.48
CA LEU A 45 10.67 0.69 3.63
C LEU A 45 10.29 -0.77 3.86
N LEU A 46 11.10 -1.71 3.34
CA LEU A 46 10.81 -3.15 3.46
C LEU A 46 10.67 -3.59 4.93
N THR A 47 11.56 -3.11 5.80
CA THR A 47 11.53 -3.43 7.24
C THR A 47 10.27 -2.90 7.92
N VAL A 48 9.75 -1.77 7.46
CA VAL A 48 8.53 -1.17 8.01
C VAL A 48 7.29 -1.98 7.58
N ILE A 49 7.26 -2.44 6.32
CA ILE A 49 6.16 -3.25 5.78
C ILE A 49 6.11 -4.64 6.42
N GLN A 50 7.27 -5.21 6.77
CA GLN A 50 7.40 -6.56 7.33
C GLN A 50 7.14 -6.63 8.84
N VAL A 51 7.39 -5.55 9.58
CA VAL A 51 7.28 -5.52 11.04
C VAL A 51 5.87 -5.09 11.44
N THR A 52 5.29 -5.72 12.47
CA THR A 52 4.01 -5.29 13.04
C THR A 52 4.16 -3.91 13.68
N ARG A 53 3.14 -3.05 13.54
CA ARG A 53 3.10 -1.72 14.16
C ARG A 53 3.60 -1.79 15.61
N PRO A 54 4.57 -0.94 16.01
CA PRO A 54 4.98 -0.88 17.41
C PRO A 54 3.81 -0.41 18.28
N GLU A 55 3.48 -1.17 19.32
CA GLU A 55 2.42 -0.83 20.26
C GLU A 55 2.80 0.38 21.13
N PRO A 56 1.85 1.28 21.43
CA PRO A 56 2.07 2.35 22.38
C PRO A 56 2.20 1.76 23.79
N THR A 57 3.39 1.81 24.38
CA THR A 57 3.56 1.54 25.81
C THR A 57 2.94 2.68 26.62
N ASP A 58 2.42 2.38 27.81
CA ASP A 58 1.69 3.26 28.76
C ASP A 58 2.55 4.41 29.35
N THR A 59 3.64 4.77 28.69
CA THR A 59 4.62 5.78 29.10
C THR A 59 4.99 6.59 27.84
N ASP A 60 4.32 7.73 27.58
CA ASP A 60 4.62 8.61 26.43
C ASP A 60 6.06 9.17 26.55
N PRO A 61 6.90 9.29 25.48
CA PRO A 61 6.55 9.72 24.13
C PRO A 61 7.15 8.84 23.02
N LYS A 62 6.40 7.85 22.54
CA LYS A 62 6.68 7.17 21.26
C LYS A 62 5.72 7.57 20.16
N THR A 63 4.87 8.56 20.40
CA THR A 63 3.95 9.09 19.37
C THR A 63 4.70 9.51 18.10
N ALA A 64 5.90 10.10 18.22
CA ALA A 64 6.73 10.45 17.06
C ALA A 64 7.33 9.23 16.34
N GLU A 65 7.82 8.22 17.08
CA GLU A 65 8.33 6.96 16.48
C GLU A 65 7.21 6.18 15.79
N ILE A 66 6.02 6.11 16.42
CA ILE A 66 4.83 5.47 15.86
C ILE A 66 4.34 6.25 14.64
N ALA A 67 4.33 7.58 14.68
CA ALA A 67 3.95 8.42 13.54
C ALA A 67 4.92 8.23 12.37
N GLN A 68 6.24 8.22 12.64
CA GLN A 68 7.26 7.99 11.62
C GLN A 68 7.17 6.57 11.03
N TRP A 69 6.94 5.56 11.87
CA TRP A 69 6.68 4.19 11.40
C TRP A 69 5.43 4.15 10.51
N THR A 70 4.33 4.77 10.96
CA THR A 70 3.05 4.80 10.24
C THR A 70 3.17 5.48 8.89
N GLU A 71 3.89 6.60 8.81
CA GLU A 71 4.12 7.32 7.56
C GLU A 71 4.96 6.49 6.59
N ARG A 72 6.06 5.88 7.06
CA ARG A 72 6.90 5.02 6.21
C ARG A 72 6.15 3.78 5.74
N ASP A 73 5.28 3.22 6.58
CA ASP A 73 4.41 2.09 6.25
C ASP A 73 3.43 2.48 5.14
N GLN A 74 2.77 3.62 5.28
CA GLN A 74 1.85 4.17 4.27
C GLN A 74 2.57 4.45 2.94
N ILE A 75 3.77 5.01 2.98
CA ILE A 75 4.57 5.28 1.77
C ILE A 75 4.98 3.96 1.10
N GLY A 76 5.48 3.00 1.86
CA GLY A 76 5.91 1.71 1.31
C GLY A 76 4.75 0.95 0.66
N ARG A 77 3.61 0.87 1.35
CA ARG A 77 2.38 0.25 0.82
C ARG A 77 1.81 1.03 -0.36
N GLY A 78 1.81 2.36 -0.28
CA GLY A 78 1.39 3.24 -1.38
C GLY A 78 2.26 3.08 -2.62
N ALA A 79 3.58 2.93 -2.46
CA ALA A 79 4.50 2.67 -3.55
C ALA A 79 4.22 1.32 -4.23
N ILE A 80 4.02 0.25 -3.45
CA ILE A 80 3.61 -1.06 -3.98
C ILE A 80 2.31 -0.91 -4.79
N LEU A 81 1.28 -0.30 -4.21
CA LEU A 81 -0.01 -0.07 -4.88
C LEU A 81 0.14 0.75 -6.17
N SER A 82 0.90 1.84 -6.14
CA SER A 82 1.12 2.71 -7.31
C SER A 82 1.86 2.02 -8.45
N ALA A 83 2.68 1.02 -8.10
CA ALA A 83 3.42 0.18 -9.03
C ALA A 83 2.66 -1.08 -9.43
N LEU A 84 1.43 -1.29 -8.95
CA LEU A 84 0.48 -2.20 -9.56
C LEU A 84 -0.31 -1.43 -10.63
N SER A 85 -0.53 -2.03 -11.80
CA SER A 85 -1.38 -1.40 -12.80
C SER A 85 -2.82 -1.35 -12.30
N ASN A 86 -3.49 -0.22 -12.53
CA ASN A 86 -4.93 -0.07 -12.25
C ASN A 86 -5.75 -1.16 -12.94
N THR A 87 -5.29 -1.62 -14.11
CA THR A 87 -5.92 -2.68 -14.90
C THR A 87 -5.91 -4.05 -14.24
N LEU A 88 -5.16 -4.24 -13.14
CA LEU A 88 -5.19 -5.47 -12.34
C LEU A 88 -6.35 -5.51 -11.35
N PHE A 89 -6.97 -4.35 -11.09
CA PHE A 89 -8.09 -4.20 -10.16
C PHE A 89 -9.37 -3.71 -10.86
N ASP A 90 -9.29 -3.26 -12.11
CA ASP A 90 -10.45 -2.85 -12.89
C ASP A 90 -11.30 -4.09 -13.24
N MET A 91 -12.55 -4.14 -12.75
CA MET A 91 -13.48 -5.19 -13.14
C MET A 91 -13.98 -4.95 -14.57
N VAL A 92 -13.94 -6.00 -15.38
CA VAL A 92 -14.45 -6.04 -16.76
C VAL A 92 -15.88 -6.58 -16.73
N GLU A 93 -16.82 -5.86 -17.36
CA GLU A 93 -18.26 -6.17 -17.37
C GLU A 93 -18.59 -7.56 -17.95
N ASP A 94 -17.82 -8.00 -18.96
CA ASP A 94 -18.03 -9.29 -19.64
C ASP A 94 -17.29 -10.47 -18.99
N ARG A 95 -16.79 -10.31 -17.76
CA ARG A 95 -16.13 -11.39 -17.00
C ARG A 95 -16.83 -11.65 -15.67
N SER A 96 -16.72 -12.87 -15.17
CA SER A 96 -17.26 -13.23 -13.87
C SER A 96 -16.58 -12.41 -12.76
N VAL A 97 -17.38 -11.85 -11.84
CA VAL A 97 -16.89 -11.22 -10.61
C VAL A 97 -16.07 -12.20 -9.79
N ALA A 98 -16.51 -13.46 -9.73
CA ALA A 98 -15.82 -14.48 -8.93
C ALA A 98 -14.42 -14.78 -9.47
N GLU A 99 -14.26 -14.85 -10.80
CA GLU A 99 -12.97 -15.08 -11.45
C GLU A 99 -12.01 -13.90 -11.19
N GLN A 100 -12.49 -12.68 -11.41
CA GLN A 100 -11.68 -11.48 -11.20
C GLN A 100 -11.32 -11.26 -9.73
N THR A 101 -12.25 -11.56 -8.81
CA THR A 101 -11.98 -11.53 -7.37
C THR A 101 -10.91 -12.57 -7.00
N HIS A 102 -10.97 -13.76 -7.58
CA HIS A 102 -9.96 -14.81 -7.35
C HIS A 102 -8.58 -14.40 -7.86
N GLU A 103 -8.48 -13.71 -9.00
CA GLU A 103 -7.22 -13.16 -9.51
C GLU A 103 -6.62 -12.12 -8.54
N ILE A 104 -7.44 -11.23 -7.99
CA ILE A 104 -7.01 -10.24 -6.99
C ILE A 104 -6.53 -10.91 -5.70
N ILE A 105 -7.26 -11.91 -5.20
CA ILE A 105 -6.87 -12.70 -4.02
C ILE A 105 -5.56 -13.44 -4.27
N ASN A 106 -5.36 -14.03 -5.44
CA ASN A 106 -4.11 -14.71 -5.77
C ASN A 106 -2.91 -13.74 -5.85
N LEU A 107 -3.13 -12.52 -6.37
CA LEU A 107 -2.12 -11.47 -6.36
C LEU A 107 -1.76 -11.06 -4.93
N GLU A 108 -2.77 -10.92 -4.06
CA GLU A 108 -2.56 -10.65 -2.63
C GLU A 108 -1.71 -11.72 -1.96
N HIS A 109 -2.08 -12.99 -2.11
CA HIS A 109 -1.33 -14.10 -1.55
C HIS A 109 0.12 -14.11 -2.06
N ALA A 110 0.34 -13.86 -3.35
CA ALA A 110 1.67 -13.78 -3.92
C ALA A 110 2.51 -12.61 -3.37
N LEU A 111 1.87 -11.47 -3.05
CA LEU A 111 2.51 -10.36 -2.36
C LEU A 111 2.81 -10.69 -0.88
N ALA A 112 1.90 -11.38 -0.21
CA ALA A 112 2.06 -11.82 1.17
C ALA A 112 3.21 -12.82 1.32
N ASP A 113 3.30 -13.80 0.42
CA ASP A 113 4.42 -14.77 0.32
C ASP A 113 5.76 -14.07 0.04
N ALA A 114 5.72 -12.94 -0.67
CA ALA A 114 6.87 -12.10 -0.92
C ALA A 114 7.26 -11.20 0.26
N GLU A 115 6.56 -11.30 1.39
CA GLU A 115 6.68 -10.44 2.58
C GLU A 115 6.34 -8.97 2.30
N MET A 116 5.60 -8.70 1.22
CA MET A 116 5.08 -7.39 0.82
C MET A 116 3.59 -7.31 1.11
N LYS A 117 3.20 -7.71 2.33
CA LYS A 117 1.80 -7.81 2.75
C LYS A 117 1.10 -6.47 2.56
N LEU A 118 -0.11 -6.48 2.02
CA LEU A 118 -1.00 -5.32 1.98
C LEU A 118 -2.04 -5.45 3.10
N PRO A 119 -2.52 -4.34 3.70
CA PRO A 119 -3.56 -4.42 4.70
C PRO A 119 -4.89 -4.78 4.04
N GLU A 120 -5.69 -5.65 4.67
CA GLU A 120 -6.97 -6.14 4.14
C GLU A 120 -7.89 -5.02 3.64
N LYS A 121 -8.00 -3.93 4.41
CA LYS A 121 -8.79 -2.74 4.04
C LYS A 121 -8.42 -2.13 2.69
N PHE A 122 -7.15 -2.21 2.27
CA PHE A 122 -6.72 -1.67 0.98
C PHE A 122 -7.17 -2.55 -0.18
N LEU A 123 -7.20 -3.87 0.01
CA LEU A 123 -7.70 -4.80 -1.00
C LEU A 123 -9.21 -4.65 -1.16
N VAL A 124 -9.93 -4.54 -0.04
CA VAL A 124 -11.38 -4.29 -0.03
C VAL A 124 -11.69 -2.97 -0.73
N MET A 125 -11.00 -1.87 -0.40
CA MET A 125 -11.21 -0.59 -1.10
C MET A 125 -10.82 -0.65 -2.58
N SER A 126 -9.75 -1.38 -2.94
CA SER A 126 -9.35 -1.51 -4.35
C SER A 126 -10.36 -2.29 -5.18
N ILE A 127 -11.06 -3.25 -4.57
CA ILE A 127 -12.17 -3.99 -5.20
C ILE A 127 -13.41 -3.09 -5.30
N VAL A 128 -13.73 -2.34 -4.24
CA VAL A 128 -14.92 -1.49 -4.16
C VAL A 128 -14.83 -0.26 -5.08
N ASP A 129 -13.70 0.45 -5.10
CA ASP A 129 -13.51 1.66 -5.94
C ASP A 129 -13.47 1.34 -7.45
N LYS A 130 -13.40 0.05 -7.81
CA LYS A 130 -13.19 -0.41 -9.18
C LYS A 130 -14.35 -1.23 -9.72
N PHE A 131 -15.50 -1.20 -9.04
CA PHE A 131 -16.74 -1.70 -9.61
C PHE A 131 -17.04 -0.98 -10.93
N PRO A 132 -17.60 -1.69 -11.92
CA PRO A 132 -18.03 -1.05 -13.16
C PRO A 132 -19.01 0.08 -12.84
N LYS A 133 -18.86 1.24 -13.49
CA LYS A 133 -19.74 2.40 -13.28
C LYS A 133 -21.22 2.07 -13.48
N SER A 134 -21.53 1.07 -14.29
CA SER A 134 -22.89 0.57 -14.50
C SER A 134 -23.55 0.01 -13.23
N TRP A 135 -22.77 -0.35 -12.21
CA TRP A 135 -23.28 -0.91 -10.94
C TRP A 135 -23.50 0.15 -9.86
N GLU A 136 -22.95 1.35 -10.03
CA GLU A 136 -23.25 2.50 -9.15
C GLU A 136 -24.67 3.06 -9.39
N ILE A 137 -25.32 2.69 -10.49
CA ILE A 137 -26.63 3.21 -10.91
C ILE A 137 -27.79 2.40 -10.28
N LEU A 138 -27.50 1.27 -9.62
CA LEU A 138 -28.50 0.36 -9.07
C LEU A 138 -28.64 0.42 -7.53
N ALA A 139 -27.94 1.34 -6.86
CA ALA A 139 -28.03 1.60 -5.42
C ALA A 139 -28.68 2.96 -5.14
#